data_AF-A0A6I9XN79-F1
#
_entry.id   AF-A0A6I9XN79-F1
#
_cell.length_a   1.000
_cell.length_b   1.000
_cell.length_c   1.000
_cell.angle_alpha   90.00
_cell.angle_beta   90.00
_cell.angle_gamma   90.00
#
_symmetry.space_group_name_H-M   'P 1'
#
loop_
_entity.id
_entity.type
_entity.pdbx_description
1 polymer ?
#
loop_
_entity_poly.entity_id
_entity_poly.type
_entity_poly.pdbx_seq_one_letter_code
_entity_poly.pdbx_strand_id
1 'polypeptide(L)'
;MEHLTSGSKRHRINDYLEIVDLWTEQEFKENLSRRSALHLIDEFEQSEHFPKHVFGKPISAKISFLLFLWFMSNTESLRTMSDRFDISISSVFRILHRVEN
;
A
#
# COMPACT_ATOMS: atom_id res chain seq x y z
N MET A 1 -25.30 11.71 27.32
CA MET A 1 -25.03 11.40 25.91
C MET A 1 -24.10 10.21 25.89
N GLU A 2 -24.69 9.04 25.71
CA GLU A 2 -24.06 7.75 25.90
C GLU A 2 -23.80 7.10 24.52
N HIS A 3 -22.57 6.60 24.35
CA HIS A 3 -22.12 5.61 23.36
C HIS A 3 -22.05 6.00 21.86
N LEU A 4 -20.93 6.63 21.45
CA LEU A 4 -20.46 6.60 20.04
C LEU A 4 -19.07 5.96 19.85
N THR A 5 -18.43 5.48 20.91
CA THR A 5 -17.10 4.86 20.84
C THR A 5 -17.13 3.33 20.96
N SER A 6 -18.25 2.69 20.61
CA SER A 6 -18.21 1.25 20.28
C SER A 6 -17.70 1.11 18.85
N GLY A 7 -16.43 1.45 18.64
CA GLY A 7 -15.76 1.23 17.38
C GLY A 7 -15.49 -0.26 17.25
N SER A 8 -16.44 -1.02 16.68
CA SER A 8 -16.13 -2.36 16.17
C SER A 8 -14.84 -2.26 15.37
N LYS A 9 -13.81 -2.98 15.80
CA LYS A 9 -12.49 -2.98 15.16
C LYS A 9 -12.73 -3.31 13.68
N ARG A 10 -12.49 -2.36 12.78
CA ARG A 10 -12.82 -2.51 11.36
C ARG A 10 -12.15 -3.77 10.81
N HIS A 11 -12.87 -4.52 10.00
CA HIS A 11 -12.30 -5.68 9.32
C HIS A 11 -11.27 -5.17 8.31
N ARG A 12 -10.01 -5.45 8.59
CA ARG A 12 -8.90 -5.18 7.70
C ARG A 12 -8.41 -6.51 7.17
N ILE A 13 -7.96 -6.52 5.92
CA ILE A 13 -7.28 -7.69 5.40
C ILE A 13 -5.91 -7.70 6.07
N ASN A 14 -5.80 -8.52 7.12
CA ASN A 14 -4.49 -8.82 7.69
C ASN A 14 -3.72 -9.60 6.63
N ASP A 15 -2.40 -9.38 6.57
CA ASP A 15 -1.49 -10.23 5.81
C ASP A 15 -1.66 -10.15 4.28
N TYR A 16 -2.28 -9.09 3.74
CA TYR A 16 -2.39 -8.91 2.29
C TYR A 16 -1.03 -8.94 1.58
N LEU A 17 0.02 -8.45 2.23
CA LEU A 17 1.38 -8.55 1.70
C LEU A 17 1.88 -9.99 1.65
N GLU A 18 1.53 -10.82 2.63
CA GLU A 18 1.85 -12.24 2.62
C GLU A 18 1.10 -12.95 1.49
N ILE A 19 -0.17 -12.56 1.25
CA ILE A 19 -0.94 -13.04 0.10
C ILE A 19 -0.25 -12.67 -1.21
N VAL A 20 0.18 -11.42 -1.38
CA VAL A 20 0.93 -10.97 -2.58
C VAL A 20 2.25 -11.71 -2.72
N ASP A 21 2.94 -12.00 -1.61
CA ASP A 21 4.18 -12.77 -1.64
C ASP A 21 3.95 -14.21 -2.09
N LEU A 22 2.78 -14.78 -1.81
CA LEU A 22 2.36 -16.12 -2.23
C LEU A 22 1.80 -16.20 -3.66
N TRP A 23 1.57 -15.07 -4.34
CA TRP A 23 1.07 -15.07 -5.72
C TRP A 23 2.04 -15.78 -6.68
N THR A 24 1.49 -16.58 -7.58
CA THR A 24 2.22 -17.14 -8.70
C THR A 24 2.76 -16.04 -9.61
N GLU A 25 3.79 -16.34 -10.40
CA GLU A 25 4.27 -15.42 -11.43
C GLU A 25 3.17 -15.02 -12.41
N GLN A 26 2.18 -15.87 -12.67
CA GLN A 26 1.05 -15.55 -13.53
C GLN A 26 0.13 -14.50 -12.90
N GLU A 27 -0.27 -14.69 -11.65
CA GLU A 27 -1.08 -13.72 -10.90
C GLU A 27 -0.36 -12.38 -10.73
N PHE A 28 0.97 -12.41 -10.59
CA PHE A 28 1.78 -11.21 -10.48
C PHE A 28 1.96 -10.51 -11.84
N LYS A 29 2.21 -11.27 -12.93
CA LYS A 29 2.45 -10.77 -14.30
C LYS A 29 1.31 -9.98 -14.92
N GLU A 30 0.06 -10.25 -14.54
CA GLU A 30 -1.07 -9.43 -14.99
C GLU A 30 -0.91 -7.96 -14.57
N ASN A 31 -0.07 -7.68 -13.56
CA ASN A 31 0.27 -6.33 -13.10
C ASN A 31 1.70 -5.91 -13.50
N LEU A 32 2.71 -6.75 -13.22
CA LEU A 32 4.14 -6.50 -13.51
C LEU A 32 4.93 -7.80 -13.30
N SER A 33 6.16 -7.97 -13.81
CA SER A 33 6.99 -9.13 -13.39
C SER A 33 7.49 -8.96 -11.94
N ARG A 34 7.58 -10.03 -11.15
CA ARG A 34 8.04 -9.95 -9.74
C ARG A 34 9.44 -9.38 -9.61
N ARG A 35 10.33 -9.81 -10.50
CA ARG A 35 11.70 -9.31 -10.57
C ARG A 35 11.73 -7.80 -10.83
N SER A 36 10.92 -7.32 -11.77
CA SER A 36 10.83 -5.89 -12.06
C SER A 36 10.25 -5.11 -10.88
N ALA A 37 9.22 -5.65 -10.21
CA ALA A 37 8.64 -5.00 -9.04
C ALA A 37 9.65 -4.86 -7.90
N LEU A 38 10.41 -5.91 -7.58
CA LEU A 38 11.45 -5.85 -6.55
C LEU A 38 12.54 -4.84 -6.90
N HIS A 39 13.00 -4.83 -8.15
CA HIS A 39 13.99 -3.85 -8.61
C HIS A 39 13.48 -2.41 -8.47
N LEU A 40 12.24 -2.15 -8.89
CA LEU A 40 11.63 -0.82 -8.78
C LEU A 40 11.38 -0.42 -7.32
N ILE A 41 11.10 -1.37 -6.43
CA ILE A 41 10.99 -1.13 -4.99
C ILE A 41 12.34 -0.66 -4.43
N ASP A 42 13.43 -1.35 -4.78
CA ASP A 42 14.78 -0.99 -4.34
C ASP A 42 15.19 0.39 -4.87
N GLU A 43 14.92 0.68 -6.15
CA GLU A 43 15.13 2.01 -6.75
C GLU A 43 14.27 3.08 -6.07
N PHE A 44 13.01 2.77 -5.80
CA PHE A 44 12.11 3.68 -5.11
C PHE A 44 12.61 4.02 -3.71
N GLU A 45 13.03 3.02 -2.92
CA GLU A 45 13.56 3.22 -1.57
C GLU A 45 14.78 4.16 -1.53
N GLN A 46 15.61 4.12 -2.57
CA GLN A 46 16.79 4.99 -2.72
C GLN A 46 16.46 6.37 -3.29
N SER A 47 15.29 6.53 -3.91
CA SER A 47 14.88 7.77 -4.57
C SER A 47 14.57 8.90 -3.58
N GLU A 48 14.54 10.14 -4.10
CA GLU A 48 14.06 11.30 -3.35
C GLU A 48 12.56 11.27 -3.07
N HIS A 49 11.80 10.49 -3.83
CA HIS A 49 10.37 10.29 -3.63
C HIS A 49 10.06 9.38 -2.44
N PHE A 50 11.03 8.61 -1.93
CA PHE A 50 10.79 7.82 -0.73
C PHE A 50 10.86 8.69 0.54
N PRO A 51 9.79 8.68 1.36
CA PRO A 51 9.77 9.43 2.60
C PRO A 51 10.87 9.04 3.60
N LYS A 52 11.77 9.97 3.92
CA LYS A 52 12.81 9.81 4.96
C LYS A 52 12.39 10.30 6.35
N HIS A 53 11.09 10.42 6.63
CA HIS A 53 10.62 11.05 7.87
C HIS A 53 10.71 10.11 9.08
N VAL A 54 11.07 10.70 10.23
CA VAL A 54 11.35 9.99 11.50
C VAL A 54 10.12 9.87 12.40
N PHE A 55 8.98 10.47 12.02
CA PHE A 55 7.79 10.57 12.87
C PHE A 55 6.62 9.75 12.32
N GLY A 56 6.01 8.94 13.18
CA GLY A 56 4.89 8.04 12.85
C GLY A 56 5.32 6.60 12.59
N LYS A 57 4.36 5.73 12.24
CA LYS A 57 4.67 4.35 11.83
C LYS A 57 5.28 4.40 10.43
N PRO A 58 6.54 3.95 10.23
CA PRO A 58 7.14 3.93 8.91
C PRO A 58 6.38 2.96 8.01
N ILE A 59 6.15 3.37 6.76
CA ILE A 59 5.58 2.53 5.71
C ILE A 59 6.74 2.13 4.81
N SER A 60 6.92 0.84 4.59
CA SER A 60 8.03 0.34 3.77
C SER A 60 7.87 0.74 2.30
N ALA A 61 8.99 0.86 1.59
CA ALA A 61 9.01 1.09 0.15
C ALA A 61 8.15 0.08 -0.60
N LYS A 62 8.21 -1.21 -0.21
CA LYS A 62 7.37 -2.29 -0.74
C LYS A 62 5.87 -1.98 -0.61
N ILE A 63 5.39 -1.56 0.55
CA ILE A 63 3.95 -1.24 0.74
C ILE A 63 3.56 -0.06 -0.12
N SER A 64 4.35 1.01 -0.11
CA SER A 64 4.07 2.21 -0.89
C SER A 64 4.01 1.93 -2.39
N PHE A 65 4.97 1.15 -2.90
CA PHE A 65 5.03 0.79 -4.31
C PHE A 65 3.88 -0.13 -4.72
N LEU A 66 3.60 -1.19 -3.94
CA LEU A 66 2.50 -2.11 -4.24
C LEU A 66 1.13 -1.43 -4.16
N LEU A 67 0.93 -0.51 -3.22
CA LEU A 67 -0.27 0.31 -3.14
C LEU A 67 -0.44 1.17 -4.40
N PHE A 68 0.63 1.82 -4.84
CA PHE A 68 0.62 2.62 -6.06
C PHE A 68 0.32 1.76 -7.30
N LEU A 69 1.00 0.61 -7.44
CA LEU A 69 0.74 -0.32 -8.54
C LEU A 69 -0.71 -0.79 -8.54
N TRP A 70 -1.25 -1.13 -7.36
CA TRP A 70 -2.65 -1.52 -7.22
C TRP A 70 -3.62 -0.43 -7.64
N PHE A 71 -3.37 0.82 -7.24
CA PHE A 71 -4.15 1.99 -7.65
C PHE A 71 -4.11 2.21 -9.17
N MET A 72 -2.96 2.01 -9.80
CA MET A 72 -2.81 2.14 -11.25
C MET A 72 -3.55 1.04 -12.02
N SER A 73 -3.57 -0.19 -11.48
CA SER A 73 -4.23 -1.34 -12.12
C SER A 73 -5.73 -1.42 -11.84
N ASN A 74 -6.24 -0.82 -10.76
CA ASN A 74 -7.60 -1.04 -10.29
C ASN A 74 -8.31 0.27 -9.93
N THR A 75 -9.54 0.44 -10.42
CA THR A 75 -10.41 1.55 -10.01
C THR A 75 -11.11 1.23 -8.69
N GLU A 76 -10.44 1.51 -7.57
CA GLU A 76 -10.97 1.33 -6.21
C GLU A 76 -10.97 2.63 -5.39
N SER A 77 -11.82 2.70 -4.36
CA SER A 77 -11.83 3.84 -3.44
C SER A 77 -10.62 3.83 -2.49
N LEU A 78 -10.18 5.01 -2.02
CA LEU A 78 -9.14 5.13 -0.98
C LEU A 78 -9.46 4.31 0.28
N ARG A 79 -10.75 4.14 0.60
CA ARG A 79 -11.22 3.34 1.73
C ARG A 79 -10.93 1.85 1.51
N THR A 80 -11.24 1.33 0.33
CA THR A 80 -11.00 -0.08 -0.02
C THR A 80 -9.51 -0.39 0.03
N MET A 81 -8.66 0.48 -0.52
CA MET A 81 -7.21 0.32 -0.47
C MET A 81 -6.65 0.42 0.95
N SER A 82 -7.20 1.31 1.78
CA SER A 82 -6.83 1.43 3.20
C SER A 82 -7.08 0.13 3.97
N ASP A 83 -8.23 -0.50 3.77
CA ASP A 83 -8.59 -1.75 4.45
C ASP A 83 -7.78 -2.95 3.90
N ARG A 84 -7.45 -2.93 2.59
CA ARG A 84 -6.66 -3.98 1.91
C ARG A 84 -5.20 -3.99 2.35
N PHE A 85 -4.56 -2.83 2.44
CA PHE A 85 -3.13 -2.72 2.78
C PHE A 85 -2.88 -2.51 4.28
N ASP A 86 -3.92 -2.54 5.12
CA ASP A 86 -3.85 -2.22 6.55
C ASP A 86 -3.10 -0.91 6.86
N ILE A 87 -3.37 0.13 6.07
CA ILE A 87 -2.85 1.48 6.30
C ILE A 87 -3.98 2.49 6.44
N SER A 88 -3.74 3.65 7.06
CA SER A 88 -4.79 4.67 7.21
C SER A 88 -5.16 5.30 5.86
N ILE A 89 -6.42 5.71 5.67
CA ILE A 89 -6.87 6.43 4.46
C ILE A 89 -5.98 7.66 4.19
N SER A 90 -5.60 8.39 5.24
CA SER A 90 -4.68 9.53 5.12
C SER A 90 -3.29 9.12 4.63
N SER A 91 -2.80 7.93 5.01
CA SER A 91 -1.55 7.37 4.49
C SER A 91 -1.67 6.99 3.03
N VAL A 92 -2.77 6.33 2.62
CA VAL A 92 -3.05 6.01 1.21
C VAL A 92 -2.98 7.28 0.37
N PHE A 93 -3.76 8.31 0.76
CA PHE A 93 -3.80 9.59 0.06
C PHE A 93 -2.41 10.24 -0.07
N ARG A 94 -1.63 10.27 1.02
CA ARG A 94 -0.26 10.83 1.01
C ARG A 94 0.71 10.06 0.12
N ILE A 95 0.60 8.73 0.06
CA ILE A 95 1.45 7.90 -0.80
C ILE A 95 1.13 8.20 -2.27
N LEU A 96 -0.14 8.17 -2.66
CA LEU A 96 -0.54 8.40 -4.05
C LEU A 96 -0.18 9.82 -4.52
N HIS A 97 -0.47 10.84 -3.70
CA HIS A 97 -0.19 12.23 -4.06
C HIS A 97 1.31 12.56 -4.13
N ARG A 98 2.19 11.75 -3.53
CA ARG A 98 3.65 11.90 -3.66
C ARG A 98 4.18 11.30 -4.97
N VAL A 99 3.46 10.36 -5.57
CA VAL A 99 3.87 9.77 -6.86
C VAL A 99 3.36 10.64 -8.02
N GLU A 100 2.25 11.36 -7.84
CA GLU A 100 1.71 12.29 -8.84
C GLU A 100 2.44 13.65 -8.93
N ASN A 101 3.19 14.07 -7.89
CA ASN A 101 3.91 15.36 -7.82
C ASN A 101 5.37 15.18 -7.43
#